data_AF-A0A523KEF9-F1
#
_entry.id   AF-A0A523KEF9-F1
#
_cell.length_a   1.000
_cell.length_b   1.000
_cell.length_c   1.000
_cell.angle_alpha   90.00
_cell.angle_beta   90.00
_cell.angle_gamma   90.00
#
_symmetry.space_group_name_H-M   'P 1'
#
loop_
_entity.id
_entity.type
_entity.pdbx_description
1 polymer ?
#
loop_
_entity_poly.entity_id
_entity_poly.type
_entity_poly.pdbx_seq_one_letter_code
_entity_poly.pdbx_strand_id
1 'polypeptide(L)'
;MDRREARALVNRLTRDAECIAAHFELDYQSIQAERAGINGHYGICDSDGVIKIRLRHAKTGRPLKYSSLVNTLCHELAHLRHFDHGPRFKAFYFRLLEFARAEGIYQPRGAGLASEPVAVSPARAVDGSMPAEPSQLELF
;
A
#
# COMPACT_ATOMS: atom_id res chain seq x y z
N MET A 1 -9.70 5.62 13.33
CA MET A 1 -8.28 5.44 13.69
C MET A 1 -7.90 6.45 14.74
N ASP A 2 -7.81 6.01 15.98
CA ASP A 2 -7.27 6.87 17.02
C ASP A 2 -5.74 7.04 16.89
N ARG A 3 -5.14 7.86 17.75
CA ARG A 3 -3.69 8.13 17.73
C ARG A 3 -2.84 6.90 18.07
N ARG A 4 -3.33 5.99 18.91
CA ARG A 4 -2.60 4.78 19.31
C ARG A 4 -2.57 3.78 18.15
N GLU A 5 -3.70 3.58 17.49
CA GLU A 5 -3.81 2.73 16.29
C GLU A 5 -2.91 3.24 15.16
N ALA A 6 -2.93 4.56 14.91
CA ALA A 6 -2.05 5.18 13.90
C ALA A 6 -0.57 4.96 14.22
N ARG A 7 -0.18 5.16 15.48
CA ARG A 7 1.22 4.93 15.91
C ARG A 7 1.61 3.46 15.79
N ALA A 8 0.74 2.53 16.17
CA ALA A 8 1.00 1.11 16.03
C ALA A 8 1.21 0.71 14.56
N LEU A 9 0.42 1.29 13.66
CA LEU A 9 0.50 1.06 12.22
C LEU A 9 1.80 1.62 11.63
N VAL A 10 2.19 2.83 12.01
CA VAL A 10 3.47 3.44 11.60
C VAL A 10 4.66 2.63 12.14
N ASN A 11 4.61 2.18 13.40
CA ASN A 11 5.66 1.34 13.97
C ASN A 11 5.79 0.01 13.22
N ARG A 12 4.67 -0.57 12.78
CA ARG A 12 4.70 -1.79 11.96
C ARG A 12 5.31 -1.53 10.59
N LEU A 13 4.89 -0.47 9.91
CA LEU A 13 5.47 -0.05 8.63
C LEU A 13 6.97 0.24 8.75
N THR A 14 7.41 0.81 9.88
CA THR A 14 8.82 1.09 10.14
C THR A 14 9.63 -0.20 10.21
N ARG A 15 9.21 -1.20 10.99
CA ARG A 15 9.91 -2.50 11.04
C ARG A 15 9.95 -3.21 9.69
N ASP A 16 8.84 -3.17 8.97
CA ASP A 16 8.75 -3.82 7.66
C ASP A 16 9.64 -3.07 6.63
N ALA A 17 9.71 -1.73 6.72
CA ALA A 17 10.62 -0.92 5.91
C ALA A 17 12.08 -1.17 6.24
N GLU A 18 12.46 -1.29 7.52
CA GLU A 18 13.83 -1.63 7.94
C GLU A 18 14.28 -2.95 7.33
N CYS A 19 13.41 -3.97 7.34
CA CYS A 19 13.67 -5.26 6.72
C CYS A 19 13.93 -5.14 5.21
N ILE A 20 13.06 -4.43 4.49
CA ILE A 20 13.20 -4.20 3.04
C ILE A 20 14.45 -3.37 2.74
N ALA A 21 14.64 -2.26 3.45
CA ALA A 21 15.74 -1.33 3.24
C ALA A 21 17.11 -1.98 3.47
N ALA A 22 17.23 -2.81 4.50
CA ALA A 22 18.45 -3.56 4.77
C ALA A 22 18.82 -4.51 3.62
N HIS A 23 17.85 -5.15 2.97
CA HIS A 23 18.10 -6.05 1.84
C HIS A 23 18.56 -5.30 0.58
N PHE A 24 18.04 -4.09 0.34
CA PHE A 24 18.29 -3.33 -0.89
C PHE A 24 19.32 -2.20 -0.73
N GLU A 25 19.93 -2.08 0.45
CA GLU A 25 20.89 -1.04 0.82
C GLU A 25 20.30 0.37 0.61
N LEU A 26 19.10 0.58 1.17
CA LEU A 26 18.40 1.85 1.10
C LEU A 26 18.53 2.63 2.41
N ASP A 27 18.91 3.89 2.30
CA ASP A 27 18.95 4.82 3.43
C ASP A 27 17.72 5.73 3.39
N TYR A 28 16.92 5.70 4.46
CA TYR A 28 15.82 6.64 4.69
C TYR A 28 15.86 7.13 6.14
N GLN A 29 15.28 8.31 6.39
CA GLN A 29 15.36 8.95 7.69
C GLN A 29 14.25 8.49 8.65
N SER A 30 13.00 8.52 8.21
CA SER A 30 11.87 8.12 9.05
C SER A 30 10.60 7.82 8.25
N ILE A 31 9.69 7.03 8.84
CA ILE A 31 8.33 6.84 8.32
C ILE A 31 7.35 7.57 9.24
N GLN A 32 6.46 8.36 8.65
CA GLN A 32 5.49 9.18 9.36
C GLN A 32 4.09 9.02 8.77
N ALA A 33 3.07 9.25 9.59
CA ALA A 33 1.71 9.39 9.10
C ALA A 33 1.57 10.74 8.38
N GLU A 34 1.01 10.73 7.18
CA GLU A 34 0.69 11.98 6.47
C GLU A 34 -0.41 12.77 7.21
N ARG A 35 -0.34 14.11 7.10
CA ARG A 35 -1.30 15.02 7.73
C ARG A 35 -2.72 14.83 7.19
N ALA A 36 -3.70 15.10 8.06
CA ALA A 36 -5.10 15.07 7.66
C ALA A 36 -5.39 16.10 6.55
N GLY A 37 -6.32 15.77 5.66
CA GLY A 37 -6.75 16.65 4.55
C GLY A 37 -5.92 16.52 3.26
N ILE A 38 -4.84 15.71 3.26
CA ILE A 38 -4.08 15.41 2.04
C ILE A 38 -4.81 14.37 1.19
N ASN A 39 -5.23 14.82 0.01
CA ASN A 39 -6.01 14.02 -0.92
C ASN A 39 -5.25 13.68 -2.21
N GLY A 40 -4.20 14.43 -2.55
CA GLY A 40 -3.47 14.31 -3.82
C GLY A 40 -2.55 13.09 -3.95
N HIS A 41 -2.06 12.54 -2.83
CA HIS A 41 -1.14 11.39 -2.83
C HIS A 41 -1.43 10.42 -1.70
N TYR A 42 -0.97 9.17 -1.86
CA TYR A 42 -1.00 8.15 -0.81
C TYR A 42 0.29 8.11 0.01
N GLY A 43 1.41 8.45 -0.61
CA GLY A 43 2.71 8.57 0.03
C GLY A 43 3.55 9.66 -0.64
N ILE A 44 4.61 10.07 0.03
CA ILE A 44 5.66 10.92 -0.52
C ILE A 44 6.98 10.60 0.17
N CYS A 45 8.07 10.57 -0.60
CA CYS A 45 9.44 10.57 -0.11
C CYS A 45 10.05 11.97 -0.30
N ASP A 46 10.34 12.66 0.80
CA ASP A 46 11.07 13.93 0.76
C ASP A 46 12.55 13.70 0.39
N SER A 47 13.24 14.76 -0.07
CA SER A 47 14.67 14.70 -0.44
C SER A 47 15.58 14.24 0.70
N ASP A 48 15.16 14.46 1.95
CA ASP A 48 15.91 14.09 3.15
C ASP A 48 15.63 12.64 3.59
N GLY A 49 14.88 11.86 2.79
CA GLY A 49 14.54 10.47 3.08
C GLY A 49 13.42 10.31 4.11
N VAL A 50 12.64 11.35 4.39
CA VAL A 50 11.41 11.24 5.19
C VAL A 50 10.28 10.72 4.30
N ILE A 51 9.70 9.59 4.69
CA ILE A 51 8.57 8.98 3.99
C ILE A 51 7.29 9.25 4.78
N LYS A 52 6.32 9.91 4.15
CA LYS A 52 5.00 10.15 4.75
C LYS A 52 3.97 9.31 4.05
N ILE A 53 3.17 8.55 4.81
CA ILE A 53 2.14 7.66 4.27
C ILE A 53 0.78 8.02 4.83
N ARG A 54 -0.19 8.21 3.94
CA ARG A 54 -1.59 8.42 4.29
C ARG A 54 -2.20 7.12 4.79
N LEU A 55 -2.64 7.11 6.05
CA LEU A 55 -3.18 5.90 6.68
C LEU A 55 -4.66 5.63 6.40
N ARG A 56 -5.35 6.57 5.74
CA ARG A 56 -6.81 6.55 5.55
C ARG A 56 -7.20 6.88 4.13
N HIS A 57 -8.33 6.32 3.71
CA HIS A 57 -8.91 6.64 2.42
C HIS A 57 -9.49 8.07 2.44
N ALA A 58 -9.10 8.91 1.48
CA ALA A 58 -9.50 10.32 1.41
C ALA A 58 -11.02 10.53 1.42
N LYS A 59 -11.76 9.70 0.67
CA LYS A 59 -13.22 9.87 0.53
C LYS A 59 -14.03 9.29 1.69
N THR A 60 -13.57 8.18 2.28
CA THR A 60 -14.37 7.41 3.26
C THR A 60 -13.87 7.57 4.68
N GLY A 61 -12.67 8.14 4.87
CA GLY A 61 -12.01 8.26 6.18
C GLY A 61 -11.60 6.92 6.79
N ARG A 62 -11.94 5.78 6.17
CA ARG A 62 -11.63 4.44 6.68
C ARG A 62 -10.12 4.18 6.62
N PRO A 63 -9.55 3.43 7.56
CA PRO A 63 -8.17 2.94 7.47
C PRO A 63 -7.91 2.23 6.14
N LEU A 64 -6.74 2.47 5.56
CA LEU A 64 -6.29 1.66 4.42
C LEU A 64 -5.94 0.25 4.88
N LYS A 65 -6.12 -0.72 3.97
CA LYS A 65 -5.65 -2.10 4.19
C LYS A 65 -4.13 -2.08 4.34
N TYR A 66 -3.61 -2.98 5.17
CA TYR A 66 -2.16 -3.07 5.38
C TYR A 66 -1.39 -3.32 4.08
N SER A 67 -1.90 -4.21 3.23
CA SER A 67 -1.31 -4.48 1.91
C SER A 67 -1.22 -3.23 1.05
N SER A 68 -2.21 -2.34 1.10
CA SER A 68 -2.17 -1.06 0.37
C SER A 68 -1.10 -0.12 0.91
N LEU A 69 -0.91 -0.11 2.23
CA LEU A 69 0.14 0.70 2.87
C LEU A 69 1.55 0.18 2.53
N VAL A 70 1.75 -1.13 2.53
CA VAL A 70 3.01 -1.75 2.11
C VAL A 70 3.30 -1.49 0.64
N ASN A 71 2.27 -1.52 -0.21
CA ASN A 71 2.41 -1.17 -1.62
C ASN A 71 2.90 0.26 -1.80
N THR A 72 2.28 1.21 -1.09
CA THR A 72 2.74 2.61 -1.05
C THR A 72 4.15 2.73 -0.48
N LEU A 73 4.47 2.03 0.61
CA LEU A 73 5.81 2.03 1.19
C LEU A 73 6.88 1.59 0.18
N CYS A 74 6.65 0.50 -0.56
CA CYS A 74 7.60 0.04 -1.58
C CYS A 74 7.74 1.06 -2.73
N HIS A 75 6.68 1.78 -3.08
CA HIS A 75 6.73 2.87 -4.06
C HIS A 75 7.64 4.01 -3.56
N GLU A 76 7.45 4.47 -2.33
CA GLU A 76 8.27 5.54 -1.76
C GLU A 76 9.74 5.11 -1.55
N LEU A 77 9.99 3.86 -1.14
CA LEU A 77 11.35 3.33 -1.06
C LEU A 77 12.04 3.27 -2.43
N ALA A 78 11.29 3.03 -3.51
CA ALA A 78 11.86 3.07 -4.86
C ALA A 78 12.36 4.47 -5.24
N HIS A 79 11.72 5.53 -4.71
CA HIS A 79 12.15 6.91 -4.94
C HIS A 79 13.52 7.26 -4.36
N LEU A 80 13.98 6.53 -3.34
CA LEU A 80 15.34 6.69 -2.79
C LEU A 80 16.43 6.40 -3.84
N ARG A 81 16.11 5.61 -4.88
CA ARG A 81 17.06 5.26 -5.95
C ARG A 81 16.69 5.88 -7.29
N HIS A 82 15.40 6.08 -7.56
CA HIS A 82 14.89 6.52 -8.84
C HIS A 82 13.84 7.61 -8.66
N PHE A 83 14.19 8.84 -9.02
CA PHE A 83 13.31 10.01 -8.85
C PHE A 83 12.05 9.94 -9.72
N ASP A 84 12.19 9.56 -11.00
CA ASP A 84 11.06 9.45 -11.93
C ASP A 84 10.44 8.05 -11.94
N HIS A 85 9.19 7.95 -12.38
CA HIS A 85 8.47 6.68 -12.55
C HIS A 85 8.84 5.93 -13.83
N GLY A 86 10.07 6.10 -14.33
CA GLY A 86 10.57 5.47 -15.53
C GLY A 86 10.73 3.95 -15.40
N PRO A 87 11.21 3.27 -16.47
CA PRO A 87 11.38 1.81 -16.45
C PRO A 87 12.27 1.28 -15.31
N ARG A 88 13.30 2.04 -14.92
CA ARG A 88 14.21 1.68 -13.82
C ARG A 88 13.49 1.70 -12.47
N PHE A 89 12.66 2.73 -12.23
CA PHE A 89 11.81 2.78 -11.05
C PHE A 89 10.87 1.59 -10.99
N LYS A 90 10.13 1.31 -12.07
CA LYS A 90 9.17 0.20 -12.10
C LYS A 90 9.84 -1.14 -11.82
N ALA A 91 10.99 -1.39 -12.45
CA ALA A 91 11.77 -2.60 -12.21
C ALA A 91 12.20 -2.71 -10.74
N PHE A 92 12.70 -1.63 -10.15
CA PHE A 92 13.13 -1.63 -8.75
C PHE A 92 11.96 -1.78 -7.77
N TYR A 93 10.86 -1.05 -8.00
CA TYR A 93 9.62 -1.16 -7.26
C TYR A 93 9.05 -2.58 -7.24
N PHE A 94 9.04 -3.27 -8.39
CA PHE A 94 8.56 -4.66 -8.44
C PHE A 94 9.48 -5.62 -7.68
N ARG A 95 10.80 -5.39 -7.69
CA ARG A 95 11.73 -6.16 -6.85
C ARG A 95 11.47 -5.95 -5.36
N LEU A 96 11.18 -4.72 -4.94
CA LEU A 96 10.81 -4.42 -3.55
C LEU A 96 9.53 -5.18 -3.15
N LEU A 97 8.51 -5.17 -4.00
CA LEU A 97 7.25 -5.89 -3.75
C LEU A 97 7.43 -7.41 -3.73
N GLU A 98 8.27 -7.95 -4.61
CA GLU A 98 8.57 -9.38 -4.65
C GLU A 98 9.28 -9.84 -3.38
N PHE A 99 10.30 -9.10 -2.93
CA PHE A 99 10.97 -9.35 -1.66
C PHE A 99 10.00 -9.23 -0.48
N ALA A 100 9.22 -8.14 -0.41
CA ALA A 100 8.23 -7.97 0.64
C ALA A 100 7.19 -9.10 0.67
N ARG A 101 6.84 -9.68 -0.49
CA ARG A 101 5.96 -10.85 -0.55
C ARG A 101 6.64 -12.10 0.00
N ALA A 102 7.90 -12.34 -0.37
CA ALA A 102 8.68 -13.48 0.13
C ALA A 102 8.85 -13.46 1.66
N GLU A 103 9.04 -12.27 2.24
CA GLU A 103 9.12 -12.06 3.69
C GLU A 103 7.75 -12.06 4.40
N GLY A 104 6.65 -12.28 3.66
CA GLY A 104 5.29 -12.26 4.23
C GLY A 104 4.78 -10.87 4.63
N ILE A 105 5.54 -9.81 4.35
CA ILE A 105 5.19 -8.40 4.60
C ILE A 105 4.06 -7.95 3.68
N TYR A 106 4.13 -8.32 2.39
CA TYR A 106 3.17 -7.94 1.36
C TYR A 106 2.29 -9.10 0.92
N GLN A 107 0.99 -8.99 1.23
CA GLN A 107 -0.03 -9.95 0.82
C GLN A 107 -1.19 -9.23 0.13
N PRO A 108 -1.13 -9.00 -1.20
CA PRO A 108 -2.29 -8.51 -1.92
C PRO A 108 -3.40 -9.57 -1.85
N ARG A 109 -4.62 -9.18 -1.45
CA ARG A 109 -5.77 -10.09 -1.54
C ARG A 109 -5.92 -10.53 -3.01
N GLY A 110 -5.80 -11.83 -3.24
CA GLY A 110 -5.90 -12.45 -4.58
C GLY A 110 -4.99 -13.67 -4.80
N ALA A 111 -4.00 -13.93 -3.95
CA ALA A 111 -3.07 -15.07 -4.10
C ALA A 111 -3.23 -16.17 -3.04
N GLY A 112 -4.42 -16.31 -2.46
CA GLY A 112 -4.77 -17.38 -1.52
C GLY A 112 -6.06 -18.05 -1.98
N LEU A 113 -5.96 -19.35 -2.23
CA LEU A 113 -7.04 -20.25 -2.67
C LEU A 113 -8.34 -19.99 -1.91
N ALA A 114 -9.44 -19.95 -2.66
CA ALA A 114 -10.78 -20.02 -2.14
C ALA A 114 -10.92 -21.30 -1.31
N SER A 115 -11.10 -21.14 0.01
CA SER A 115 -11.56 -22.21 0.88
C SER A 115 -12.27 -21.58 2.06
N GLU A 116 -13.54 -21.23 1.85
CA GLU A 116 -14.63 -21.67 2.73
C GLU A 116 -15.89 -21.87 1.87
N PRO A 117 -16.63 -22.99 2.04
CA PRO A 117 -17.84 -23.26 1.29
C PRO A 117 -18.98 -22.43 1.87
N VAL A 118 -19.38 -21.37 1.18
CA VAL A 118 -20.66 -20.71 1.46
C VAL A 118 -21.77 -21.62 0.96
N ALA A 119 -22.54 -22.18 1.90
CA ALA A 119 -23.72 -22.96 1.61
C ALA A 119 -24.67 -22.18 0.69
N VAL A 120 -24.89 -22.72 -0.51
CA VAL A 120 -25.82 -22.15 -1.49
C VAL A 120 -27.23 -22.67 -1.17
N SER A 121 -28.17 -21.75 -0.95
CA SER A 121 -29.59 -21.99 -1.17
C SER A 121 -30.08 -20.95 -2.20
N PRO A 122 -30.81 -21.34 -3.26
CA PRO A 122 -31.06 -20.47 -4.40
C PRO A 122 -32.44 -19.81 -4.35
N ALA A 123 -32.49 -18.53 -4.72
CA ALA A 123 -33.57 -17.81 -5.42
C ALA A 123 -33.18 -16.31 -5.42
N ARG A 124 -33.31 -15.49 -6.46
CA ARG A 124 -34.05 -15.53 -7.72
C ARG A 124 -33.45 -14.44 -8.62
N ALA A 125 -33.51 -14.61 -9.93
CA ALA A 125 -33.01 -13.67 -10.94
C ALA A 125 -33.72 -12.32 -10.91
N VAL A 126 -32.95 -11.23 -11.10
CA VAL A 126 -33.41 -10.00 -11.75
C VAL A 126 -32.28 -9.45 -12.63
N ASP A 127 -32.64 -9.25 -13.88
CA ASP A 127 -31.92 -8.59 -14.97
C ASP A 127 -31.95 -7.06 -14.76
N GLY A 128 -30.92 -6.36 -15.26
CA GLY A 128 -30.97 -4.90 -15.37
C GLY A 128 -29.69 -4.15 -15.02
N SER A 129 -28.94 -3.80 -16.08
CA SER A 129 -28.15 -2.57 -16.22
C SER A 129 -27.03 -2.31 -15.20
N MET A 130 -25.79 -2.58 -15.62
CA MET A 130 -24.56 -2.17 -14.93
C MET A 130 -24.36 -0.65 -15.06
N PRO A 131 -24.39 0.16 -13.97
CA PRO A 131 -23.71 1.45 -13.98
C PRO A 131 -22.20 1.20 -13.82
N ALA A 132 -21.41 2.00 -14.53
CA ALA A 132 -19.96 1.90 -14.62
C ALA A 132 -19.28 1.70 -13.25
N GLU A 133 -18.42 0.67 -13.18
CA GLU A 133 -17.43 0.45 -12.12
C GLU A 133 -16.73 1.78 -11.77
N PRO A 134 -16.55 2.12 -10.49
CA PRO A 134 -15.70 3.24 -10.14
C PRO A 134 -14.26 2.89 -10.54
N SER A 135 -13.79 3.58 -11.59
CA SER A 135 -12.44 3.50 -12.09
C SER A 135 -11.42 3.74 -10.98
N GLN A 136 -10.75 2.67 -10.58
CA GLN A 136 -9.51 2.75 -9.83
C GLN A 136 -8.38 3.07 -10.82
N LEU A 137 -8.12 4.37 -11.00
CA LEU A 137 -7.03 4.95 -11.77
C LEU A 137 -6.39 6.00 -10.84
N GLU A 138 -5.09 6.04 -10.53
CA GLU A 138 -3.93 5.38 -11.11
C GLU A 138 -3.00 4.92 -9.96
N LEU A 139 -2.71 3.62 -9.94
CA LEU A 139 -1.51 3.10 -9.29
C LEU A 139 -0.53 2.88 -10.43
N PHE A 140 0.35 3.86 -10.65
CA PHE A 140 1.45 3.74 -11.61
C PHE A 140 2.55 2.82 -11.10
#